data_AF-A0A1K0IRI2-F1
#
_entry.id   AF-A0A1K0IRI2-F1
#
_cell.length_a   1.000
_cell.length_b   1.000
_cell.length_c   1.000
_cell.angle_alpha   90.00
_cell.angle_beta   90.00
_cell.angle_gamma   90.00
#
_symmetry.space_group_name_H-M   'P 1'
#
loop_
_entity.id
_entity.type
_entity.pdbx_description
1 polymer ?
#
loop_
_entity_poly.entity_id
_entity_poly.type
_entity_poly.pdbx_seq_one_letter_code
_entity_poly.pdbx_strand_id
1 'polypeptide(L)' 'MKKIGEHFAQEVEAAGLAGLPFAWGDDGEIEFGKSLTQAQIDSIVAVYDAHDPSAQAPG' A
#
# COMPACT_ATOMS: atom_id res chain seq x y z
N MET A 1 -11.64 -6.20 -5.34
CA MET A 1 -10.49 -5.38 -4.92
C MET A 1 -11.02 -4.22 -4.11
N LYS A 2 -10.35 -3.87 -3.01
CA LYS A 2 -10.70 -2.68 -2.21
C LYS A 2 -10.06 -1.47 -2.91
N LYS A 3 -10.78 -0.35 -3.02
CA LYS A 3 -10.18 0.92 -3.49
C LYS A 3 -9.01 1.27 -2.59
N ILE A 4 -7.98 1.91 -3.14
CA ILE A 4 -6.89 2.45 -2.36
C ILE A 4 -7.14 3.93 -2.18
N GLY A 5 -7.40 4.35 -0.94
CA GLY A 5 -7.71 5.74 -0.59
C GLY A 5 -6.46 6.62 -0.49
N GLU A 6 -6.67 7.93 -0.37
CA GLU A 6 -5.61 8.95 -0.27
C GLU A 6 -4.64 8.71 0.90
N HIS A 7 -5.06 7.95 1.92
CA HIS A 7 -4.26 7.65 3.12
C HIS A 7 -3.31 6.47 3.00
N PHE A 8 -3.45 5.65 1.96
CA PHE A 8 -2.61 4.46 1.80
C PHE A 8 -1.13 4.80 1.66
N ALA A 9 -0.80 5.93 1.03
CA ALA A 9 0.56 6.44 0.97
C ALA A 9 1.16 6.63 2.38
N GLN A 10 0.37 7.15 3.32
CA GLN A 10 0.80 7.41 4.69
C GLN A 10 0.98 6.09 5.47
N GLU A 11 0.13 5.10 5.22
CA GLU A 11 0.26 3.76 5.82
C GLU A 11 1.51 3.03 5.31
N VAL A 12 1.82 3.17 4.01
CA VAL A 12 3.05 2.69 3.39
C VAL A 12 4.28 3.38 3.99
N GLU A 13 4.22 4.70 4.17
CA GLU A 13 5.29 5.46 4.83
C GLU A 13 5.49 5.04 6.28
N ALA A 14 4.41 4.89 7.04
CA ALA A 14 4.45 4.44 8.44
C ALA A 14 4.99 3.00 8.58
N ALA A 15 4.75 2.15 7.58
CA ALA A 15 5.30 0.79 7.51
C ALA A 15 6.78 0.76 7.07
N GLY A 16 7.40 1.91 6.74
CA GLY A 16 8.78 1.98 6.26
C GLY A 16 8.96 1.42 4.85
N LEU A 17 7.88 1.34 4.07
CA LEU A 17 7.86 0.81 2.70
C LEU A 17 7.97 1.93 1.65
N ALA A 18 8.07 3.19 2.10
CA ALA A 18 8.30 4.33 1.23
C ALA A 18 9.58 4.19 0.41
N GLY A 19 9.50 4.52 -0.88
CA GLY A 19 10.65 4.44 -1.80
C GLY A 19 10.94 3.03 -2.34
N LEU A 20 10.16 2.02 -1.95
CA LEU A 20 10.18 0.73 -2.62
C LEU A 20 9.60 0.86 -4.04
N PRO A 21 10.14 0.12 -5.02
CA PRO A 21 9.67 0.17 -6.40
C PRO A 21 8.35 -0.60 -6.54
N PHE A 22 7.25 -0.02 -6.06
CA PHE A 22 5.89 -0.49 -6.33
C PHE A 22 4.98 0.71 -6.60
N ALA A 23 3.87 0.44 -7.26
CA ALA A 23 2.84 1.43 -7.54
C ALA A 23 1.48 0.82 -7.22
N TRP A 24 0.47 1.68 -7.07
CA TRP A 24 -0.90 1.24 -6.89
C TRP A 24 -1.87 2.13 -7.66
N GLY A 25 -2.96 1.53 -8.12
CA GLY A 25 -4.05 2.22 -8.80
C GLY A 25 -5.24 2.51 -7.88
N ASP A 26 -6.09 3.45 -8.28
CA ASP A 26 -7.36 3.78 -7.59
C ASP A 26 -8.35 2.61 -7.53
N ASP A 27 -8.18 1.63 -8.41
CA ASP A 27 -8.97 0.39 -8.48
C ASP A 27 -8.53 -0.69 -7.48
N GLY A 28 -7.41 -0.45 -6.79
CA GLY A 28 -6.85 -1.37 -5.81
C GLY A 28 -5.83 -2.36 -6.37
N GLU A 29 -5.43 -2.21 -7.63
CA GLU A 29 -4.33 -2.99 -8.19
C GLU A 29 -2.99 -2.49 -7.64
N ILE A 30 -2.11 -3.44 -7.26
CA ILE A 30 -0.75 -3.14 -6.81
C ILE A 30 0.23 -3.74 -7.80
N GLU A 31 1.09 -2.90 -8.37
CA GLU A 31 2.15 -3.29 -9.27
C GLU A 31 3.48 -3.38 -8.51
N PHE A 32 4.07 -4.57 -8.47
CA PHE A 32 5.35 -4.82 -7.80
C PHE A 32 6.52 -4.73 -8.78
N GLY A 33 7.56 -3.97 -8.40
CA GLY A 33 8.82 -3.94 -9.11
C GLY A 33 9.61 -5.24 -8.95
N LYS A 34 10.35 -5.61 -10.01
CA LYS A 34 11.11 -6.88 -10.08
C LYS A 34 12.24 -7.02 -9.05
N SER A 35 12.67 -5.93 -8.44
CA SER A 35 13.73 -5.92 -7.42
C SER A 35 13.20 -6.13 -6.00
N LEU A 36 11.89 -6.22 -5.80
CA LEU A 36 11.31 -6.51 -4.49
C LEU A 36 11.57 -7.96 -4.09
N THR A 37 11.96 -8.13 -2.83
CA THR A 37 11.99 -9.43 -2.18
C THR A 37 10.59 -9.88 -1.80
N GLN A 38 10.39 -11.18 -1.65
CA GLN A 38 9.10 -11.74 -1.20
C GLN A 38 8.65 -11.11 0.14
N ALA A 39 9.57 -10.90 1.08
CA ALA A 39 9.24 -10.28 2.36
C ALA A 39 8.74 -8.83 2.23
N GLN A 40 9.27 -8.06 1.28
CA GLN A 40 8.77 -6.71 0.99
C GLN A 40 7.39 -6.75 0.35
N ILE A 41 7.16 -7.68 -0.58
CA ILE A 41 5.85 -7.90 -1.19
C ILE A 41 4.83 -8.27 -0.10
N ASP A 42 5.16 -9.24 0.77
CA ASP A 42 4.28 -9.66 1.86
C ASP A 42 3.95 -8.50 2.81
N SER A 43 4.92 -7.61 3.06
CA SER A 43 4.70 -6.41 3.87
C SER A 43 3.76 -5.41 3.19
N ILE A 44 3.91 -5.16 1.89
CA ILE A 44 3.02 -4.27 1.12
C ILE A 44 1.60 -4.85 1.07
N VAL A 45 1.48 -6.17 0.85
CA VAL A 45 0.19 -6.87 0.85
C VAL A 45 -0.47 -6.80 2.22
N ALA A 46 0.29 -6.93 3.32
CA ALA A 46 -0.26 -6.80 4.67
C ALA A 46 -0.81 -5.39 4.95
N VAL A 47 -0.10 -4.34 4.49
CA VAL A 47 -0.61 -2.95 4.58
C VAL A 47 -1.88 -2.79 3.74
N TYR A 48 -1.91 -3.34 2.53
CA TYR A 48 -3.11 -3.33 1.69
C TYR A 48 -4.30 -4.10 2.28
N ASP A 49 -4.07 -5.24 2.91
CA ASP A 49 -5.14 -6.02 3.52
C ASP A 49 -5.76 -5.28 4.73
N ALA A 50 -4.88 -4.66 5.53
CA ALA A 50 -5.25 -3.82 6.67
C ALA A 50 -5.87 -2.47 6.28
N HIS A 51 -5.62 -2.00 5.05
CA HIS A 51 -6.14 -0.73 4.55
C HIS A 51 -7.67 -0.71 4.56
N ASP A 52 -8.21 0.33 5.20
CA ASP A 52 -9.63 0.67 5.17
C ASP A 52 -9.83 1.94 4.31
N PRO A 53 -10.35 1.81 3.09
CA PRO A 53 -10.55 2.96 2.20
C PRO A 53 -11.70 3.89 2.62
N SER A 54 -12.47 3.52 3.63
CA SER A 54 -13.53 4.34 4.22
C SER A 54 -13.09 5.08 5.47
N ALA A 55 -11.89 4.79 5.98
CA ALA A 55 -11.29 5.52 7.09
C ALA A 55 -11.05 6.98 6.67
N GLN A 56 -11.76 7.90 7.31
CA GLN A 56 -11.54 9.33 7.15
C GLN A 56 -10.17 9.71 7.73
N ALA A 57 -9.48 10.66 7.10
CA ALA A 57 -8.29 11.29 7.66
C ALA A 57 -8.52 11.64 9.14
N PRO A 58 -7.58 11.35 10.05
CA PRO A 58 -7.65 11.93 11.38
C PRO A 58 -7.59 13.46 11.21
N GLY A 59 -8.69 14.13 11.55
CA GLY A 59 -8.85 15.59 11.48
C GLY A 59 -8.10 16.35 12.56
#